data_AF-G1N5W2-F1
#
_entry.id   AF-G1N5W2-F1
#
_cell.length_a   1.000
_cell.length_b   1.000
_cell.length_c   1.000
_cell.angle_alpha   90.00
_cell.angle_beta   90.00
_cell.angle_gamma   90.00
#
_symmetry.space_group_name_H-M   'P 1'
#
loop_
_entity.id
_entity.type
_entity.pdbx_description
1 polymer ?
#
loop_
_entity_poly.entity_id
_entity_poly.type
_entity_poly.pdbx_seq_one_letter_code
_entity_poly.pdbx_strand_id
1 'polypeptide(L)'
;VKMNGEEETWKELDAEFDRCIVDVKPHILKLQHRSERQRCALWVKKLCEPSGAGTGIAGRKNRNSYAKLLLHMLKRGVLEDPFTHEPEPGMLKTLPSYMLIYFDEPNSARIQSSSPDYLPDWVMGELGEGESMHEELWTLSSKEESSSATAVTYEERFKYDGKPTLRSQSMSPLLQNDEDDLAKTISVDDSDLDARLSSWNLGLENPRYLREKPMPVSLVGIYIPFLFYKGKQICLANFRSLDLKMKMMEGKFHEERLQLQQKHDSNVQKILDRKNDEIELLKSLHKSKQNEAEETIRKLEKKVQTLLRESQVIREAMEKQIVELKKMCEKSTESLNNEWEKRLHNAVAEMEKEKFSIRKKHAEDMRDLLEVTNARLSKMEEDYMEQIESTNQTVKNLEARVQQLMVEAENSNLQRQKLSQEKTEAEQCYQAVCSELQEMKARHKLFLEGKDRIVQEYEESIQQLQSKYDVDINVMKQEHALSAAKASDVIEELQHSVCLLKQQLQASEHQREQQLRVSPELLTQE
;
A
#
# COMPACT_ATOMS: atom_id res chain seq x y z
N VAL A 1 -22.28 -51.24 -15.33
CA VAL A 1 -21.49 -49.99 -15.31
C VAL A 1 -20.83 -49.90 -13.95
N LYS A 2 -19.56 -50.30 -13.83
CA LYS A 2 -18.78 -50.05 -12.61
C LYS A 2 -18.46 -48.56 -12.64
N MET A 3 -19.07 -47.78 -11.76
CA MET A 3 -18.59 -46.42 -11.47
C MET A 3 -17.11 -46.55 -11.06
N ASN A 4 -16.23 -45.74 -11.65
CA ASN A 4 -14.83 -45.71 -11.28
C ASN A 4 -14.73 -45.35 -9.79
N GLY A 5 -14.08 -46.18 -8.97
CA GLY A 5 -13.98 -45.95 -7.52
C GLY A 5 -13.37 -44.59 -7.16
N GLU A 6 -12.58 -44.00 -8.05
CA GLU A 6 -12.02 -42.65 -7.88
C GLU A 6 -13.11 -41.56 -7.90
N GLU A 7 -14.14 -41.70 -8.74
CA GLU A 7 -15.23 -40.73 -8.84
C GLU A 7 -16.11 -40.72 -7.59
N GLU A 8 -16.25 -41.87 -6.92
CA GLU A 8 -16.93 -41.97 -5.62
C GLU A 8 -16.13 -41.25 -4.52
N THR A 9 -14.80 -41.45 -4.48
CA THR A 9 -13.94 -40.74 -3.50
C THR A 9 -13.96 -39.23 -3.70
N TRP A 10 -14.08 -38.75 -4.94
CA TRP A 10 -14.22 -37.33 -5.26
C TRP A 10 -15.50 -36.74 -4.70
N LYS A 11 -16.63 -37.44 -4.89
CA LYS A 11 -17.94 -37.03 -4.38
C LYS A 11 -17.96 -37.01 -2.86
N GLU A 12 -17.31 -37.97 -2.20
CA GLU A 12 -17.23 -38.02 -0.74
C GLU A 12 -16.42 -36.84 -0.16
N LEU A 13 -15.26 -36.52 -0.77
CA LEU A 13 -14.42 -35.39 -0.37
C LEU A 13 -15.09 -34.04 -0.64
N ASP A 14 -15.86 -33.90 -1.72
CA ASP A 14 -16.64 -32.69 -1.98
C ASP A 14 -17.78 -32.54 -0.97
N ALA A 15 -18.52 -33.62 -0.68
CA ALA A 15 -19.57 -33.60 0.33
C ALA A 15 -19.03 -33.27 1.73
N GLU A 16 -17.83 -33.75 2.08
CA GLU A 16 -17.17 -33.38 3.34
C GLU A 16 -16.79 -31.90 3.39
N PHE A 17 -16.28 -31.36 2.29
CA PHE A 17 -15.96 -29.95 2.17
C PHE A 17 -17.21 -29.07 2.35
N ASP A 18 -18.29 -29.41 1.65
CA ASP A 18 -19.55 -28.66 1.70
C ASP A 18 -20.10 -28.59 3.13
N ARG A 19 -20.06 -29.71 3.88
CA ARG A 19 -20.41 -29.73 5.31
C ARG A 19 -19.55 -28.76 6.12
N CYS A 20 -18.23 -28.78 5.90
CA CYS A 20 -17.31 -27.90 6.63
C CYS A 20 -17.55 -26.41 6.32
N ILE A 21 -17.84 -26.04 5.07
CA ILE A 21 -18.11 -24.64 4.70
C ILE A 21 -19.42 -24.12 5.29
N VAL A 22 -20.45 -24.96 5.34
CA VAL A 22 -21.72 -24.63 6.02
C VAL A 22 -21.46 -24.29 7.50
N ASP A 23 -20.59 -25.05 8.17
CA ASP A 23 -20.23 -24.82 9.56
C ASP A 23 -19.34 -23.59 9.76
N VAL A 24 -18.45 -23.26 8.82
CA VAL A 24 -17.56 -22.09 8.89
C VAL A 24 -18.34 -20.77 8.81
N LYS A 25 -19.37 -20.71 7.97
CA LYS A 25 -20.15 -19.48 7.68
C LYS A 25 -20.70 -18.75 8.92
N PRO A 26 -21.41 -19.41 9.87
CA PRO A 26 -21.91 -18.73 11.07
C PRO A 26 -20.79 -18.20 11.98
N HIS A 27 -19.62 -18.83 11.99
CA HIS A 27 -18.49 -18.35 12.79
C HIS A 27 -17.81 -17.12 12.17
N ILE A 28 -17.68 -17.07 10.84
CA ILE A 28 -17.18 -15.86 10.14
C ILE A 28 -18.11 -14.67 10.42
N LEU A 29 -19.43 -14.86 10.39
CA LEU A 29 -20.40 -13.79 10.64
C LEU A 29 -20.35 -13.27 12.09
N LYS A 30 -19.86 -14.07 13.04
CA LYS A 30 -19.68 -13.69 14.45
C LYS A 30 -18.38 -12.91 14.73
N LEU A 31 -17.46 -12.80 13.76
CA LEU A 31 -16.22 -12.04 13.93
C LEU A 31 -16.49 -10.54 14.05
N GLN A 32 -15.89 -9.91 15.07
CA GLN A 32 -16.04 -8.48 15.37
C GLN A 32 -15.40 -7.61 14.28
N HIS A 33 -14.19 -7.96 13.82
CA HIS A 33 -13.43 -7.15 12.89
C HIS A 33 -13.86 -7.36 11.43
N ARG A 34 -14.13 -6.26 10.72
CA ARG A 34 -14.51 -6.27 9.29
C ARG A 34 -13.40 -6.82 8.39
N SER A 35 -12.15 -6.53 8.71
CA SER A 35 -10.97 -7.00 7.96
C SER A 35 -10.79 -8.52 8.05
N GLU A 36 -11.00 -9.11 9.22
CA GLU A 36 -10.98 -10.57 9.42
C GLU A 36 -12.08 -11.28 8.65
N ARG A 37 -13.31 -10.72 8.67
CA ARG A 37 -14.43 -11.22 7.86
C ARG A 37 -14.09 -11.22 6.37
N GLN A 38 -13.47 -10.14 5.89
CA GLN A 38 -13.06 -10.02 4.50
C GLN A 38 -11.98 -11.04 4.14
N ARG A 39 -10.94 -11.21 4.98
CA ARG A 39 -9.89 -12.22 4.77
C ARG A 39 -10.45 -13.64 4.75
N CYS A 40 -11.31 -13.99 5.70
CA CYS A 40 -11.96 -15.30 5.72
C CYS A 40 -12.83 -15.54 4.47
N ALA A 41 -13.53 -14.51 3.98
CA ALA A 41 -14.30 -14.61 2.74
C ALA A 41 -13.41 -14.87 1.51
N LEU A 42 -12.23 -14.23 1.44
CA LEU A 42 -11.24 -14.49 0.38
C LEU A 42 -10.70 -15.93 0.45
N TRP A 43 -10.42 -16.43 1.65
CA TRP A 43 -10.00 -17.82 1.84
C TRP A 43 -11.09 -18.82 1.47
N VAL A 44 -12.34 -18.61 1.91
CA VAL A 44 -13.48 -19.46 1.51
C VAL A 44 -13.66 -19.44 0.00
N LYS A 45 -13.55 -18.27 -0.64
CA LYS A 45 -13.61 -18.15 -2.09
C LYS A 45 -12.52 -18.99 -2.77
N LYS A 46 -11.27 -18.91 -2.31
CA LYS A 46 -10.17 -19.72 -2.84
C LYS A 46 -10.38 -21.22 -2.65
N LEU A 47 -10.90 -21.63 -1.48
CA LEU A 47 -11.18 -23.04 -1.22
C LEU A 47 -12.30 -23.59 -2.14
N CYS A 48 -13.23 -22.74 -2.55
CA CYS A 48 -14.29 -23.08 -3.50
C CYS A 48 -13.84 -23.04 -4.98
N GLU A 49 -12.65 -22.50 -5.29
CA GLU A 49 -12.15 -22.42 -6.67
C GLU A 49 -11.58 -23.77 -7.14
N PRO A 50 -12.04 -24.32 -8.30
CA PRO A 50 -11.53 -25.58 -8.85
C PRO A 50 -10.02 -25.57 -9.10
N SER A 51 -9.49 -24.40 -9.46
CA SER A 51 -8.06 -24.18 -9.71
C SER A 51 -7.24 -24.02 -8.42
N GLY A 52 -7.87 -23.66 -7.30
CA GLY A 52 -7.23 -23.45 -6.01
C GLY A 52 -6.95 -24.75 -5.27
N ALA A 53 -7.87 -25.72 -5.35
CA ALA A 53 -7.75 -27.01 -4.66
C ALA A 53 -6.67 -27.95 -5.23
N GLY A 54 -6.24 -27.75 -6.48
CA GLY A 54 -5.35 -28.67 -7.22
C GLY A 54 -6.10 -29.86 -7.85
N THR A 55 -5.46 -30.53 -8.81
CA THR A 55 -6.05 -31.65 -9.56
C THR A 55 -5.90 -32.98 -8.80
N GLY A 56 -6.98 -33.77 -8.68
CA GLY A 56 -6.96 -35.12 -8.11
C GLY A 56 -7.30 -35.23 -6.61
N ILE A 57 -7.15 -36.43 -6.04
CA ILE A 57 -7.56 -36.77 -4.66
C ILE A 57 -6.74 -35.99 -3.61
N ALA A 58 -5.43 -35.83 -3.82
CA ALA A 58 -4.53 -35.16 -2.89
C ALA A 58 -4.88 -33.67 -2.71
N GLY A 59 -5.22 -32.99 -3.80
CA GLY A 59 -5.64 -31.59 -3.78
C GLY A 59 -6.95 -31.38 -2.99
N ARG A 60 -7.96 -32.22 -3.25
CA ARG A 60 -9.23 -32.20 -2.51
C ARG A 60 -9.05 -32.47 -1.01
N LYS A 61 -8.17 -33.42 -0.65
CA LYS A 61 -7.81 -33.65 0.77
C LYS A 61 -7.14 -32.43 1.39
N ASN A 62 -6.21 -31.78 0.69
CA ASN A 62 -5.55 -30.57 1.19
C ASN A 62 -6.56 -29.42 1.38
N ARG A 63 -7.46 -29.19 0.41
CA ARG A 63 -8.58 -28.23 0.54
C ARG A 63 -9.41 -28.50 1.80
N ASN A 64 -9.78 -29.76 2.02
CA ASN A 64 -10.58 -30.14 3.19
C ASN A 64 -9.82 -29.89 4.50
N SER A 65 -8.50 -30.15 4.54
CA SER A 65 -7.66 -29.83 5.71
C SER A 65 -7.63 -28.34 6.01
N TYR A 66 -7.49 -27.47 5.00
CA TYR A 66 -7.56 -26.01 5.18
C TYR A 66 -8.95 -25.56 5.68
N ALA A 67 -10.03 -26.12 5.15
CA ALA A 67 -11.38 -25.81 5.59
C ALA A 67 -11.60 -26.19 7.07
N LYS A 68 -11.13 -27.38 7.47
CA LYS A 68 -11.20 -27.85 8.86
C LYS A 68 -10.34 -26.99 9.80
N LEU A 69 -9.14 -26.60 9.37
CA LEU A 69 -8.26 -25.73 10.15
C LEU A 69 -8.90 -24.35 10.38
N LEU A 70 -9.47 -23.76 9.32
CA LEU A 70 -10.20 -22.50 9.41
C LEU A 70 -11.37 -22.61 10.39
N LEU A 71 -12.16 -23.68 10.30
CA LEU A 71 -13.26 -23.94 11.23
C LEU A 71 -12.77 -24.04 12.69
N HIS A 72 -11.65 -24.73 12.93
CA HIS A 72 -11.07 -24.88 14.26
C HIS A 72 -10.62 -23.54 14.85
N MET A 73 -9.85 -22.75 14.09
CA MET A 73 -9.41 -21.42 14.48
C MET A 73 -10.58 -20.47 14.75
N LEU A 74 -11.62 -20.50 13.92
CA LEU A 74 -12.84 -19.71 14.09
C LEU A 74 -13.67 -20.14 15.32
N LYS A 75 -13.66 -21.42 15.70
CA LYS A 75 -14.30 -21.89 16.94
C LYS A 75 -13.57 -21.40 18.19
N ARG A 76 -12.24 -21.24 18.11
CA ARG A 76 -11.41 -20.70 19.19
C ARG A 76 -11.44 -19.17 19.27
N GLY A 77 -11.79 -18.50 18.17
CA GLY A 77 -11.80 -17.04 18.08
C GLY A 77 -10.41 -16.42 17.89
N VAL A 78 -9.42 -17.22 17.50
CA VAL A 78 -8.05 -16.77 17.19
C VAL A 78 -7.72 -17.19 15.76
N LEU A 79 -7.46 -16.22 14.89
CA LEU A 79 -7.01 -16.46 13.51
C LEU A 79 -5.49 -16.29 13.45
N GLU A 80 -4.79 -17.38 13.18
CA GLU A 80 -3.34 -17.41 12.99
C GLU A 80 -2.99 -17.58 11.51
N ASP A 81 -1.69 -17.56 11.20
CA ASP A 81 -1.20 -17.90 9.86
C ASP A 81 -1.77 -19.26 9.44
N PRO A 82 -2.25 -19.45 8.20
CA PRO A 82 -2.14 -18.55 7.05
C PRO A 82 -3.33 -17.58 6.85
N PHE A 83 -4.33 -17.56 7.73
CA PHE A 83 -5.59 -16.81 7.53
C PHE A 83 -5.51 -15.33 7.94
N THR A 84 -4.41 -14.95 8.58
CA THR A 84 -3.95 -13.56 8.83
C THR A 84 -3.58 -12.84 7.55
N HIS A 85 -3.20 -13.55 6.49
CA HIS A 85 -2.82 -12.98 5.21
C HIS A 85 -3.85 -13.28 4.13
N GLU A 86 -3.82 -12.51 3.04
CA GLU A 86 -4.60 -12.84 1.86
C GLU A 86 -4.05 -14.12 1.21
N PRO A 87 -4.92 -14.99 0.69
CA PRO A 87 -4.45 -16.23 0.09
C PRO A 87 -3.61 -15.96 -1.17
N GLU A 88 -2.42 -16.55 -1.25
CA GLU A 88 -1.54 -16.41 -2.42
C GLU A 88 -2.22 -16.89 -3.72
N PRO A 89 -1.98 -16.25 -4.89
CA PRO A 89 -2.52 -16.72 -6.16
C PRO A 89 -1.97 -18.10 -6.57
N GLY A 90 -2.82 -18.97 -7.13
CA GLY A 90 -2.44 -20.30 -7.62
C GLY A 90 -2.87 -21.46 -6.72
N MET A 91 -2.26 -22.63 -6.92
CA MET A 91 -2.59 -23.85 -6.17
C MET A 91 -2.38 -23.67 -4.66
N LEU A 92 -3.26 -24.27 -3.84
CA LEU A 92 -3.09 -24.33 -2.40
C LEU A 92 -1.79 -25.08 -2.06
N LYS A 93 -0.90 -24.42 -1.32
CA LYS A 93 0.29 -25.05 -0.74
C LYS A 93 -0.14 -26.21 0.16
N THR A 94 0.65 -27.27 0.22
CA THR A 94 0.41 -28.37 1.15
C THR A 94 0.51 -27.84 2.58
N LEU A 95 -0.49 -28.16 3.39
CA LEU A 95 -0.52 -27.72 4.79
C LEU A 95 0.70 -28.31 5.54
N PRO A 96 1.55 -27.49 6.19
CA PRO A 96 2.71 -27.98 6.92
C PRO A 96 2.32 -28.95 8.06
N SER A 97 3.16 -29.95 8.33
CA SER A 97 2.84 -30.99 9.32
C SER A 97 2.58 -30.45 10.73
N TYR A 98 3.24 -29.36 11.13
CA TYR A 98 3.00 -28.73 12.42
C TYR A 98 1.60 -28.09 12.54
N MET A 99 0.93 -27.78 11.43
CA MET A 99 -0.45 -27.26 11.45
C MET A 99 -1.50 -28.36 11.56
N LEU A 100 -1.11 -29.62 11.40
CA LEU A 100 -2.01 -30.76 11.61
C LEU A 100 -2.21 -31.06 13.10
N ILE A 101 -1.32 -30.60 13.98
CA ILE A 101 -1.43 -30.84 15.44
C ILE A 101 -2.64 -30.14 16.07
N TYR A 102 -3.16 -29.09 15.42
CA TYR A 102 -4.38 -28.40 15.86
C TYR A 102 -5.63 -29.29 15.77
N PHE A 103 -5.56 -30.41 15.04
CA PHE A 103 -6.67 -31.38 15.00
C PHE A 103 -6.70 -32.31 16.21
N ASP A 104 -5.59 -32.45 16.95
CA ASP A 104 -5.47 -33.33 18.13
C ASP A 104 -5.63 -32.58 19.47
N GLU A 105 -5.73 -31.24 19.44
CA GLU A 105 -5.87 -30.42 20.63
C GLU A 105 -7.34 -30.43 21.12
N PRO A 106 -7.65 -30.90 22.34
CA PRO A 106 -9.03 -30.96 22.82
C PRO A 106 -9.61 -29.55 22.94
N ASN A 107 -10.83 -29.33 22.42
CA ASN A 107 -11.57 -28.07 22.51
C ASN A 107 -11.72 -27.62 23.98
N SER A 108 -10.75 -26.86 24.50
CA SER A 108 -10.84 -26.23 25.80
C SER A 108 -11.86 -25.10 25.73
N ALA A 109 -13.02 -25.36 26.32
CA ALA A 109 -14.12 -24.43 26.36
C ALA A 109 -13.75 -23.19 27.19
N ARG A 110 -13.96 -22.02 26.58
CA ARG A 110 -14.30 -20.74 27.23
C ARG A 110 -13.22 -20.18 28.18
N ILE A 111 -12.35 -19.33 27.64
CA ILE A 111 -11.82 -18.17 28.38
C ILE A 111 -12.16 -16.93 27.57
N GLN A 112 -13.30 -16.32 27.93
CA GLN A 112 -13.56 -14.92 27.62
C GLN A 112 -12.87 -14.07 28.69
N SER A 113 -12.36 -12.93 28.23
CA SER A 113 -11.87 -11.76 28.95
C SER A 113 -10.36 -11.66 29.27
N SER A 114 -9.88 -10.47 28.89
CA SER A 114 -8.80 -9.63 29.46
C SER A 114 -7.34 -9.80 29.02
N SER A 115 -6.87 -8.72 28.38
CA SER A 115 -5.54 -8.09 28.45
C SER A 115 -4.33 -8.85 27.86
N PRO A 116 -3.53 -8.21 26.98
CA PRO A 116 -2.32 -8.80 26.42
C PRO A 116 -1.12 -8.52 27.33
N ASP A 117 -1.09 -9.04 28.56
CA ASP A 117 0.10 -8.95 29.43
C ASP A 117 0.12 -10.06 30.50
N TYR A 118 -0.02 -11.31 30.08
CA TYR A 118 0.34 -12.44 30.94
C TYR A 118 1.12 -13.48 30.14
N LEU A 119 2.43 -13.50 30.36
CA LEU A 119 3.32 -14.55 29.89
C LEU A 119 3.05 -15.85 30.69
N PRO A 120 3.18 -17.03 30.06
CA PRO A 120 2.88 -18.30 30.72
C PRO A 120 3.74 -18.57 31.97
N ASP A 121 3.20 -19.32 32.92
CA ASP A 121 3.80 -19.64 34.23
C ASP A 121 5.22 -20.25 34.19
N TRP A 122 5.63 -20.86 33.07
CA TRP A 122 6.99 -21.39 32.91
C TRP A 122 8.04 -20.30 32.57
N VAL A 123 7.61 -19.07 32.26
CA VAL A 123 8.46 -17.91 31.95
C VAL A 123 8.70 -17.03 33.20
N MET A 124 7.87 -17.14 34.24
CA MET A 124 7.93 -16.31 35.45
C MET A 124 8.46 -17.06 36.69
N GLY A 125 8.94 -18.30 36.54
CA GLY A 125 9.58 -19.05 37.61
C GLY A 125 11.08 -18.76 37.64
N GLU A 126 11.54 -18.08 38.69
CA GLU A 126 12.93 -17.70 38.98
C GLU A 126 13.36 -16.34 38.41
N LEU A 127 12.97 -15.26 39.10
CA LEU A 127 13.87 -14.15 39.51
C LEU A 127 13.08 -13.11 40.33
N GLY A 128 13.27 -13.13 41.64
CA GLY A 128 13.50 -11.95 42.50
C GLY A 128 12.40 -10.90 42.68
N GLU A 129 11.85 -10.88 43.90
CA GLU A 129 11.08 -9.80 44.52
C GLU A 129 11.72 -8.40 44.37
N GLY A 130 10.89 -7.36 44.20
CA GLY A 130 11.32 -5.95 44.26
C GLY A 130 10.23 -4.93 43.90
N GLU A 131 9.43 -4.55 44.89
CA GLU A 131 8.65 -3.31 45.13
C GLU A 131 8.77 -2.18 44.07
N SER A 132 7.71 -1.79 43.37
CA SER A 132 6.66 -0.79 43.73
C SER A 132 7.02 0.69 43.48
N MET A 133 6.02 1.41 42.92
CA MET A 133 5.81 2.88 42.76
C MET A 133 5.77 3.28 41.27
N HIS A 134 4.60 3.30 40.63
CA HIS A 134 3.57 4.36 40.71
C HIS A 134 4.20 5.75 40.50
N GLU A 135 3.91 6.38 39.37
CA GLU A 135 3.00 7.53 39.32
C GLU A 135 3.22 8.36 38.04
N GLU A 136 2.10 8.66 37.40
CA GLU A 136 1.93 9.51 36.24
C GLU A 136 2.34 10.97 36.55
N LEU A 137 2.66 11.75 35.51
CA LEU A 137 1.93 12.99 35.17
C LEU A 137 2.78 14.08 34.47
N TRP A 138 2.04 14.82 33.64
CA TRP A 138 2.21 16.21 33.20
C TRP A 138 2.97 16.50 31.90
N THR A 139 2.17 16.63 30.85
CA THR A 139 2.28 17.66 29.80
C THR A 139 2.32 19.08 30.37
N LEU A 140 3.24 19.94 29.89
CA LEU A 140 2.99 21.24 29.21
C LEU A 140 4.26 22.12 29.05
N SER A 141 4.46 22.66 27.83
CA SER A 141 5.07 23.97 27.46
C SER A 141 6.57 24.21 27.79
N SER A 142 7.45 24.88 27.03
CA SER A 142 7.35 25.89 25.97
C SER A 142 8.73 26.10 25.26
N LYS A 143 8.70 26.23 23.93
CA LYS A 143 9.36 27.23 23.03
C LYS A 143 10.89 27.49 23.01
N GLU A 144 11.44 27.39 21.79
CA GLU A 144 12.66 28.03 21.17
C GLU A 144 14.05 27.60 21.71
N GLU A 145 15.14 27.38 20.96
CA GLU A 145 15.49 27.49 19.53
C GLU A 145 16.84 26.73 19.31
N SER A 146 17.14 26.35 18.05
CA SER A 146 18.48 26.05 17.48
C SER A 146 19.18 24.67 17.67
N SER A 147 19.12 23.91 16.56
CA SER A 147 20.23 23.37 15.76
C SER A 147 21.28 22.38 16.30
N SER A 148 21.26 21.20 15.65
CA SER A 148 22.37 20.27 15.31
C SER A 148 23.11 19.54 16.43
N ALA A 149 22.90 18.22 16.50
CA ALA A 149 23.91 17.23 16.08
C ALA A 149 23.35 15.80 16.26
N THR A 150 23.44 14.98 15.20
CA THR A 150 23.46 13.52 15.34
C THR A 150 24.77 13.02 14.73
N ALA A 151 25.55 12.37 15.57
CA ALA A 151 26.67 11.51 15.26
C ALA A 151 26.22 10.10 15.77
N VAL A 152 26.57 8.93 15.22
CA VAL A 152 27.88 8.38 14.89
C VAL A 152 27.66 6.97 14.27
N THR A 153 28.21 6.77 13.07
CA THR A 153 29.07 5.65 12.58
C THR A 153 28.64 4.16 12.57
N TYR A 154 29.02 3.44 11.49
CA TYR A 154 30.19 2.51 11.40
C TYR A 154 30.12 1.74 10.06
N GLU A 155 30.99 2.06 9.07
CA GLU A 155 32.10 1.23 8.50
C GLU A 155 31.68 0.05 7.59
N GLU A 156 32.43 -0.44 6.60
CA GLU A 156 33.66 -0.06 5.89
C GLU A 156 33.78 -1.01 4.67
N ARG A 157 34.47 -0.57 3.61
CA ARG A 157 34.82 -1.38 2.42
C ARG A 157 36.04 -2.26 2.68
N PHE A 158 36.06 -3.47 2.11
CA PHE A 158 37.28 -3.98 1.47
C PHE A 158 36.98 -4.74 0.17
N LYS A 159 37.66 -4.32 -0.90
CA LYS A 159 37.90 -5.07 -2.13
C LYS A 159 39.26 -5.73 -2.02
N TYR A 160 39.37 -6.99 -2.44
CA TYR A 160 40.61 -7.52 -3.02
C TYR A 160 40.27 -8.46 -4.18
N ASP A 161 41.03 -8.28 -5.25
CA ASP A 161 41.00 -9.05 -6.49
C ASP A 161 41.98 -10.23 -6.39
N GLY A 162 41.71 -11.35 -7.07
CA GLY A 162 42.63 -12.49 -7.08
C GLY A 162 42.08 -13.78 -7.68
N LYS A 163 42.26 -13.98 -8.98
CA LYS A 163 42.44 -15.31 -9.61
C LYS A 163 43.95 -15.58 -9.70
N PRO A 164 44.47 -16.81 -9.49
CA PRO A 164 44.44 -17.81 -10.57
C PRO A 164 44.34 -19.31 -10.14
N THR A 165 43.73 -20.07 -11.06
CA THR A 165 44.02 -21.44 -11.58
C THR A 165 44.61 -22.54 -10.68
N LEU A 166 43.90 -23.69 -10.60
CA LEU A 166 44.35 -25.10 -10.82
C LEU A 166 43.13 -26.03 -10.56
N ARG A 167 42.44 -26.55 -11.58
CA ARG A 167 42.56 -27.90 -12.20
C ARG A 167 42.69 -29.09 -11.21
N SER A 168 41.60 -29.87 -11.08
CA SER A 168 41.49 -31.35 -11.24
C SER A 168 40.08 -31.79 -10.81
N GLN A 169 39.20 -32.20 -11.73
CA GLN A 169 38.84 -33.57 -12.14
C GLN A 169 38.02 -34.39 -11.12
N SER A 170 36.82 -34.83 -11.57
CA SER A 170 36.06 -36.08 -11.25
C SER A 170 34.55 -35.76 -11.17
N MET A 171 33.74 -36.00 -12.22
CA MET A 171 33.06 -37.24 -12.66
C MET A 171 31.85 -37.70 -11.80
N SER A 172 30.68 -37.20 -12.21
CA SER A 172 29.42 -37.95 -12.51
C SER A 172 28.49 -38.41 -11.35
N PRO A 173 27.26 -38.94 -11.63
CA PRO A 173 25.99 -38.26 -11.29
C PRO A 173 25.00 -39.17 -10.52
N LEU A 174 23.89 -38.64 -9.99
CA LEU A 174 22.72 -39.48 -9.65
C LEU A 174 21.44 -38.63 -9.52
N LEU A 175 20.51 -38.77 -10.46
CA LEU A 175 19.08 -38.79 -10.14
C LEU A 175 18.36 -39.61 -11.20
N GLN A 176 17.67 -40.59 -10.67
CA GLN A 176 17.08 -41.77 -11.27
C GLN A 176 15.61 -41.45 -11.55
N ASN A 177 15.18 -41.58 -12.80
CA ASN A 177 13.78 -41.68 -13.20
C ASN A 177 13.77 -42.62 -14.42
N ASP A 178 13.48 -43.89 -14.18
CA ASP A 178 13.23 -44.91 -15.20
C ASP A 178 11.73 -45.24 -15.16
N GLU A 179 11.01 -44.88 -16.22
CA GLU A 179 9.97 -45.69 -16.85
C GLU A 179 9.77 -45.13 -18.26
N ASP A 180 10.42 -45.77 -19.24
CA ASP A 180 9.87 -45.84 -20.59
C ASP A 180 10.28 -47.19 -21.20
N ASP A 181 9.25 -47.91 -21.64
CA ASP A 181 9.29 -49.29 -22.05
C ASP A 181 9.82 -49.42 -23.50
N LEU A 182 10.87 -50.23 -23.60
CA LEU A 182 11.04 -51.30 -24.58
C LEU A 182 11.20 -50.97 -26.08
N ALA A 183 12.45 -50.74 -26.49
CA ALA A 183 12.91 -51.16 -27.82
C ALA A 183 14.41 -51.58 -27.84
N LYS A 184 14.57 -52.89 -28.08
CA LYS A 184 15.70 -53.62 -28.70
C LYS A 184 16.94 -54.03 -27.88
N THR A 185 17.13 -55.36 -27.95
CA THR A 185 18.39 -56.13 -28.05
C THR A 185 19.29 -56.25 -26.82
N ILE A 186 19.31 -57.46 -26.21
CA ILE A 186 20.49 -58.33 -26.07
C ILE A 186 20.06 -59.73 -25.57
N SER A 187 20.62 -60.73 -26.26
CA SER A 187 20.81 -62.16 -25.95
C SER A 187 19.77 -62.87 -25.08
N VAL A 188 18.86 -63.58 -25.76
CA VAL A 188 18.28 -64.81 -25.22
C VAL A 188 19.15 -65.97 -25.71
N ASP A 189 19.64 -66.72 -24.74
CA ASP A 189 20.34 -67.99 -24.83
C ASP A 189 19.60 -68.97 -25.75
N ASP A 190 20.24 -69.36 -26.86
CA ASP A 190 19.69 -70.24 -27.90
C ASP A 190 20.06 -71.72 -27.65
N SER A 191 20.43 -72.07 -26.42
CA SER A 191 20.88 -73.43 -26.06
C SER A 191 19.78 -74.37 -25.57
N ASP A 192 18.51 -73.94 -25.51
CA ASP A 192 17.41 -74.73 -24.89
C ASP A 192 16.29 -75.15 -25.87
N LEU A 193 16.40 -74.84 -27.16
CA LEU A 193 15.39 -75.21 -28.17
C LEU A 193 15.75 -76.50 -28.94
N ASP A 194 17.04 -76.80 -29.10
CA ASP A 194 17.54 -78.05 -29.72
C ASP A 194 17.46 -79.26 -28.76
N ALA A 195 17.50 -79.00 -27.44
CA ALA A 195 17.31 -80.03 -26.41
C ALA A 195 15.84 -80.46 -26.25
N ARG A 196 14.86 -79.64 -26.64
CA ARG A 196 13.42 -79.91 -26.45
C ARG A 196 12.73 -80.59 -27.62
N LEU A 197 13.34 -80.61 -28.81
CA LEU A 197 12.89 -81.40 -29.96
C LEU A 197 13.41 -82.86 -29.94
N SER A 198 14.32 -83.19 -29.03
CA SER A 198 14.86 -84.54 -28.85
C SER A 198 14.05 -85.43 -27.91
N SER A 199 12.91 -84.95 -27.37
CA SER A 199 12.15 -85.62 -26.30
C SER A 199 10.81 -86.27 -26.74
N TRP A 200 10.61 -86.48 -28.04
CA TRP A 200 9.47 -87.26 -28.55
C TRP A 200 9.96 -88.42 -29.43
N ASN A 201 10.75 -89.31 -28.82
CA ASN A 201 10.89 -90.68 -29.29
C ASN A 201 9.91 -91.58 -28.50
N LEU A 202 8.62 -91.48 -28.84
CA LEU A 202 7.64 -92.50 -28.51
C LEU A 202 7.59 -93.47 -29.69
N GLY A 203 8.07 -94.68 -29.42
CA GLY A 203 8.39 -95.69 -30.42
C GLY A 203 7.21 -96.15 -31.28
N LEU A 204 7.52 -96.39 -32.55
CA LEU A 204 6.88 -97.42 -33.36
C LEU A 204 7.98 -98.28 -34.01
N GLU A 205 8.13 -99.47 -33.44
CA GLU A 205 8.12 -100.74 -34.17
C GLU A 205 9.16 -100.96 -35.28
N ASN A 206 10.26 -101.58 -34.87
CA ASN A 206 11.06 -102.47 -35.70
C ASN A 206 10.20 -103.68 -36.15
N PRO A 207 10.01 -103.99 -37.44
CA PRO A 207 9.41 -105.26 -37.81
C PRO A 207 10.43 -106.40 -37.56
N ARG A 208 10.33 -106.94 -36.34
CA ARG A 208 10.91 -108.21 -35.90
C ARG A 208 10.14 -109.41 -36.46
N TYR A 209 10.03 -109.59 -37.78
CA TYR A 209 9.55 -110.87 -38.31
C TYR A 209 10.35 -111.27 -39.56
N LEU A 210 10.76 -112.55 -39.59
CA LEU A 210 11.60 -113.24 -40.59
C LEU A 210 13.13 -113.13 -40.41
N ARG A 211 13.58 -113.36 -39.17
CA ARG A 211 14.69 -114.29 -38.92
C ARG A 211 14.10 -115.67 -38.68
N GLU A 212 13.94 -116.47 -39.73
CA GLU A 212 13.83 -117.92 -39.63
C GLU A 212 14.93 -118.56 -40.47
N LYS A 213 15.73 -119.40 -39.81
CA LYS A 213 16.65 -120.35 -40.44
C LYS A 213 15.81 -121.49 -41.04
N PRO A 214 16.33 -122.17 -42.06
CA PRO A 214 16.56 -123.62 -41.92
C PRO A 214 18.04 -123.88 -42.16
N MET A 215 18.78 -124.22 -41.10
CA MET A 215 19.19 -125.57 -40.75
C MET A 215 20.19 -126.21 -41.74
N PRO A 216 21.29 -126.78 -41.21
CA PRO A 216 22.39 -127.34 -41.98
C PRO A 216 21.99 -128.72 -42.50
N VAL A 217 22.32 -129.04 -43.74
CA VAL A 217 22.32 -130.44 -44.21
C VAL A 217 23.78 -130.91 -44.20
N SER A 218 24.20 -131.46 -43.07
CA SER A 218 25.40 -132.28 -42.96
C SER A 218 25.08 -133.71 -43.38
N LEU A 219 25.76 -134.17 -44.44
CA LEU A 219 26.35 -135.49 -44.64
C LEU A 219 25.64 -136.70 -43.96
N VAL A 220 24.92 -137.50 -44.75
CA VAL A 220 24.75 -138.93 -44.49
C VAL A 220 25.73 -139.66 -45.41
N GLY A 221 26.85 -140.08 -44.83
CA GLY A 221 27.71 -141.09 -45.43
C GLY A 221 27.20 -142.47 -45.04
N ILE A 222 26.92 -143.33 -46.03
CA ILE A 222 27.02 -144.79 -45.87
C ILE A 222 27.91 -145.29 -47.01
N TYR A 223 29.02 -145.87 -46.56
CA TYR A 223 30.11 -146.50 -47.29
C TYR A 223 29.66 -147.91 -47.74
N ILE A 224 29.95 -148.27 -49.02
CA ILE A 224 30.66 -149.49 -49.52
C ILE A 224 30.22 -150.86 -48.95
N PRO A 225 30.06 -151.98 -49.72
CA PRO A 225 31.08 -152.52 -50.67
C PRO A 225 30.57 -153.31 -51.91
N PHE A 226 31.40 -153.48 -52.95
CA PHE A 226 31.82 -154.84 -53.33
C PHE A 226 33.02 -154.87 -54.30
N LEU A 227 33.98 -155.73 -53.93
CA LEU A 227 35.16 -156.13 -54.67
C LEU A 227 34.82 -157.18 -55.73
N PHE A 228 35.62 -157.20 -56.79
CA PHE A 228 36.06 -158.36 -57.59
C PHE A 228 35.34 -159.71 -57.38
N TYR A 229 34.65 -160.18 -58.43
CA TYR A 229 34.61 -161.61 -58.78
C TYR A 229 35.00 -161.80 -60.25
N LYS A 230 36.20 -162.33 -60.45
CA LYS A 230 36.55 -163.18 -61.60
C LYS A 230 35.71 -164.46 -61.49
N GLY A 231 34.99 -164.83 -62.55
CA GLY A 231 34.30 -166.12 -62.61
C GLY A 231 33.46 -166.34 -63.86
N LYS A 232 34.11 -166.82 -64.94
CA LYS A 232 33.59 -167.62 -66.08
C LYS A 232 32.31 -167.14 -66.79
N GLN A 233 32.48 -166.57 -68.00
CA GLN A 233 32.17 -167.21 -69.31
C GLN A 233 30.66 -167.22 -69.63
N ILE A 234 30.14 -166.34 -70.50
CA ILE A 234 30.04 -166.54 -71.96
C ILE A 234 29.55 -165.22 -72.64
N CYS A 235 30.03 -164.95 -73.88
CA CYS A 235 29.64 -163.91 -74.86
C CYS A 235 30.39 -162.55 -74.87
N LEU A 236 31.61 -162.53 -75.44
CA LEU A 236 32.52 -161.38 -75.55
C LEU A 236 32.30 -160.42 -76.76
N ALA A 237 31.22 -160.54 -77.54
CA ALA A 237 31.02 -159.72 -78.75
C ALA A 237 29.93 -158.64 -78.63
N ASN A 238 28.92 -158.82 -77.77
CA ASN A 238 27.78 -157.89 -77.67
C ASN A 238 28.02 -156.69 -76.74
N PHE A 239 28.96 -156.79 -75.79
CA PHE A 239 29.19 -155.74 -74.79
C PHE A 239 29.80 -154.45 -75.38
N ARG A 240 30.73 -154.57 -76.34
CA ARG A 240 31.32 -153.39 -77.02
C ARG A 240 30.31 -152.65 -77.89
N SER A 241 29.38 -153.35 -78.53
CA SER A 241 28.33 -152.76 -79.37
C SER A 241 27.24 -152.09 -78.52
N LEU A 242 26.83 -152.71 -77.41
CA LEU A 242 25.86 -152.15 -76.47
C LEU A 242 26.41 -150.95 -75.68
N ASP A 243 27.68 -150.99 -75.25
CA ASP A 243 28.34 -149.86 -74.57
C ASP A 243 28.47 -148.64 -75.50
N LEU A 244 28.81 -148.86 -76.78
CA LEU A 244 28.88 -147.77 -77.76
C LEU A 244 27.50 -147.16 -78.06
N LYS A 245 26.45 -147.98 -78.14
CA LYS A 245 25.06 -147.51 -78.29
C LYS A 245 24.57 -146.77 -77.05
N MET A 246 24.92 -147.22 -75.86
CA MET A 246 24.61 -146.53 -74.60
C MET A 246 25.27 -145.16 -74.56
N LYS A 247 26.57 -145.08 -74.87
CA LYS A 247 27.29 -143.81 -74.97
C LYS A 247 26.74 -142.88 -76.05
N MET A 248 26.28 -143.41 -77.18
CA MET A 248 25.66 -142.61 -78.24
C MET A 248 24.29 -142.06 -77.79
N MET A 249 23.48 -142.87 -77.10
CA MET A 249 22.20 -142.44 -76.54
C MET A 249 22.38 -141.46 -75.37
N GLU A 250 23.39 -141.66 -74.54
CA GLU A 250 23.77 -140.77 -73.45
C GLU A 250 24.30 -139.44 -73.98
N GLY A 251 25.07 -139.46 -75.08
CA GLY A 251 25.48 -138.26 -75.82
C GLY A 251 24.29 -137.49 -76.39
N LYS A 252 23.33 -138.18 -77.02
CA LYS A 252 22.06 -137.56 -77.49
C LYS A 252 21.23 -137.01 -76.35
N PHE A 253 21.14 -137.72 -75.23
CA PHE A 253 20.45 -137.25 -74.03
C PHE A 253 21.13 -136.00 -73.43
N HIS A 254 22.47 -135.95 -73.43
CA HIS A 254 23.21 -134.76 -73.03
C HIS A 254 23.02 -133.59 -74.00
N GLU A 255 22.95 -133.85 -75.31
CA GLU A 255 22.67 -132.85 -76.32
C GLU A 255 21.24 -132.30 -76.20
N GLU A 256 20.24 -133.16 -76.04
CA GLU A 256 18.85 -132.75 -75.78
C GLU A 256 18.73 -131.98 -74.46
N ARG A 257 19.42 -132.43 -73.40
CA ARG A 257 19.48 -131.70 -72.12
C ARG A 257 20.12 -130.33 -72.30
N LEU A 258 21.18 -130.21 -73.10
CA LEU A 258 21.83 -128.93 -73.41
C LEU A 258 20.92 -128.02 -74.24
N GLN A 259 20.21 -128.57 -75.24
CA GLN A 259 19.27 -127.81 -76.06
C GLN A 259 18.06 -127.32 -75.25
N LEU A 260 17.53 -128.14 -74.34
CA LEU A 260 16.48 -127.74 -73.41
C LEU A 260 16.97 -126.70 -72.42
N GLN A 261 18.21 -126.83 -71.91
CA GLN A 261 18.85 -125.84 -71.07
C GLN A 261 19.01 -124.50 -71.82
N GLN A 262 19.51 -124.52 -73.05
CA GLN A 262 19.63 -123.32 -73.89
C GLN A 262 18.27 -122.66 -74.17
N LYS A 263 17.22 -123.44 -74.43
CA LYS A 263 15.85 -122.92 -74.58
C LYS A 263 15.32 -122.33 -73.28
N HIS A 264 15.54 -123.00 -72.16
CA HIS A 264 15.18 -122.50 -70.83
C HIS A 264 15.90 -121.17 -70.56
N ASP A 265 17.22 -121.13 -70.72
CA ASP A 265 18.04 -119.94 -70.48
C ASP A 265 17.65 -118.80 -71.42
N SER A 266 17.33 -119.09 -72.69
CA SER A 266 16.78 -118.11 -73.63
C SER A 266 15.41 -117.58 -73.21
N ASN A 267 14.52 -118.44 -72.73
CA ASN A 267 13.20 -118.03 -72.25
C ASN A 267 13.30 -117.20 -70.96
N VAL A 268 14.18 -117.59 -70.02
CA VAL A 268 14.48 -116.81 -68.82
C VAL A 268 15.05 -115.45 -69.20
N GLN A 269 16.00 -115.40 -70.15
CA GLN A 269 16.55 -114.14 -70.64
C GLN A 269 15.47 -113.24 -71.23
N LYS A 270 14.58 -113.78 -72.08
CA LYS A 270 13.44 -113.00 -72.62
C LYS A 270 12.46 -112.52 -71.55
N ILE A 271 12.32 -113.22 -70.42
CA ILE A 271 11.50 -112.76 -69.30
C ILE A 271 12.24 -111.65 -68.55
N LEU A 272 13.54 -111.82 -68.29
CA LEU A 272 14.38 -110.80 -67.67
C LEU A 272 14.41 -109.53 -68.50
N ASP A 273 14.60 -109.61 -69.81
CA ASP A 273 14.59 -108.46 -70.72
C ASP A 273 13.24 -107.73 -70.66
N ARG A 274 12.11 -108.44 -70.78
CA ARG A 274 10.78 -107.82 -70.66
C ARG A 274 10.53 -107.18 -69.29
N LYS A 275 10.99 -107.82 -68.22
CA LYS A 275 10.85 -107.28 -66.86
C LYS A 275 11.76 -106.08 -66.64
N ASN A 276 12.96 -106.09 -67.21
CA ASN A 276 13.84 -104.94 -67.24
C ASN A 276 13.20 -103.78 -68.05
N ASP A 277 12.62 -104.06 -69.23
CA ASP A 277 11.89 -103.07 -70.04
C ASP A 277 10.70 -102.49 -69.26
N GLU A 278 9.92 -103.32 -68.56
CA GLU A 278 8.80 -102.87 -67.70
C GLU A 278 9.28 -101.99 -66.55
N ILE A 279 10.39 -102.38 -65.89
CA ILE A 279 11.03 -101.59 -64.84
C ILE A 279 11.54 -100.25 -65.41
N GLU A 280 12.12 -100.23 -66.60
CA GLU A 280 12.59 -99.01 -67.26
C GLU A 280 11.43 -98.09 -67.66
N LEU A 281 10.33 -98.64 -68.17
CA LEU A 281 9.10 -97.89 -68.44
C LEU A 281 8.51 -97.29 -67.14
N LEU A 282 8.44 -98.07 -66.06
CA LEU A 282 7.97 -97.56 -64.76
C LEU A 282 8.91 -96.48 -64.20
N LYS A 283 10.23 -96.67 -64.29
CA LYS A 283 11.22 -95.65 -63.89
C LYS A 283 11.06 -94.36 -64.68
N SER A 284 10.89 -94.44 -66.01
CA SER A 284 10.70 -93.26 -66.85
C SER A 284 9.37 -92.56 -66.58
N LEU A 285 8.27 -93.30 -66.35
CA LEU A 285 6.99 -92.74 -65.94
C LEU A 285 7.07 -92.04 -64.58
N HIS A 286 7.68 -92.68 -63.58
CA HIS A 286 7.89 -92.07 -62.27
C HIS A 286 8.78 -90.83 -62.36
N LYS A 287 9.83 -90.87 -63.18
CA LYS A 287 10.70 -89.70 -63.40
C LYS A 287 9.95 -88.57 -64.11
N SER A 288 9.10 -88.86 -65.09
CA SER A 288 8.23 -87.86 -65.74
C SER A 288 7.29 -87.22 -64.73
N LYS A 289 6.58 -88.03 -63.92
CA LYS A 289 5.67 -87.53 -62.88
C LYS A 289 6.39 -86.69 -61.82
N GLN A 290 7.60 -87.11 -61.41
CA GLN A 290 8.42 -86.33 -60.49
C GLN A 290 8.82 -84.99 -61.11
N ASN A 291 9.28 -84.98 -62.36
CA ASN A 291 9.64 -83.75 -63.06
C ASN A 291 8.43 -82.81 -63.23
N GLU A 292 7.26 -83.34 -63.57
CA GLU A 292 6.00 -82.58 -63.64
C GLU A 292 5.64 -81.96 -62.29
N ALA A 293 5.71 -82.72 -61.20
CA ALA A 293 5.47 -82.21 -59.85
C ALA A 293 6.48 -81.10 -59.48
N GLU A 294 7.78 -81.31 -59.71
CA GLU A 294 8.82 -80.31 -59.49
C GLU A 294 8.60 -79.05 -60.35
N GLU A 295 8.13 -79.19 -61.60
CA GLU A 295 7.75 -78.07 -62.44
C GLU A 295 6.54 -77.30 -61.88
N THR A 296 5.54 -78.00 -61.34
CA THR A 296 4.39 -77.33 -60.68
C THR A 296 4.82 -76.61 -59.40
N ILE A 297 5.69 -77.21 -58.59
CA ILE A 297 6.28 -76.58 -57.40
C ILE A 297 7.05 -75.33 -57.80
N ARG A 298 7.94 -75.42 -58.80
CA ARG A 298 8.68 -74.25 -59.32
C ARG A 298 7.75 -73.14 -59.83
N LYS A 299 6.61 -73.48 -60.45
CA LYS A 299 5.59 -72.50 -60.87
C LYS A 299 4.90 -71.84 -59.67
N LEU A 300 4.55 -72.61 -58.64
CA LEU A 300 3.92 -72.08 -57.42
C LEU A 300 4.89 -71.21 -56.61
N GLU A 301 6.15 -71.63 -56.47
CA GLU A 301 7.20 -70.83 -55.82
C GLU A 301 7.39 -69.48 -56.51
N LYS A 302 7.42 -69.45 -57.85
CA LYS A 302 7.46 -68.19 -58.62
C LYS A 302 6.24 -67.32 -58.34
N LYS A 303 5.03 -67.90 -58.27
CA LYS A 303 3.80 -67.15 -57.92
C LYS A 303 3.87 -66.57 -56.51
N VAL A 304 4.32 -67.37 -55.52
CA VAL A 304 4.50 -66.90 -54.13
C VAL A 304 5.51 -65.76 -54.08
N GLN A 305 6.65 -65.87 -54.76
CA GLN A 305 7.64 -64.80 -54.82
C GLN A 305 7.10 -63.52 -55.47
N THR A 306 6.28 -63.64 -56.52
CA THR A 306 5.62 -62.48 -57.14
C THR A 306 4.62 -61.83 -56.20
N LEU A 307 3.76 -62.60 -55.54
CA LEU A 307 2.81 -62.07 -54.55
C LEU A 307 3.52 -61.41 -53.36
N LEU A 308 4.66 -61.94 -52.92
CA LEU A 308 5.47 -61.32 -51.86
C LEU A 308 6.03 -59.95 -52.29
N ARG A 309 6.53 -59.82 -53.52
CA ARG A 309 6.99 -58.52 -54.06
C ARG A 309 5.83 -57.53 -54.21
N GLU A 310 4.69 -57.99 -54.75
CA GLU A 310 3.49 -57.15 -54.88
C GLU A 310 2.99 -56.67 -53.50
N SER A 311 2.92 -57.57 -52.51
CA SER A 311 2.56 -57.22 -51.13
C SER A 311 3.54 -56.22 -50.51
N GLN A 312 4.83 -56.35 -50.78
CA GLN A 312 5.85 -55.39 -50.31
C GLN A 312 5.65 -54.00 -50.92
N VAL A 313 5.38 -53.91 -52.23
CA VAL A 313 5.10 -52.64 -52.90
C VAL A 313 3.83 -51.99 -52.34
N ILE A 314 2.79 -52.77 -52.05
CA ILE A 314 1.56 -52.26 -51.43
C ILE A 314 1.87 -51.70 -50.03
N ARG A 315 2.65 -52.42 -49.20
CA ARG A 315 3.07 -51.92 -47.88
C ARG A 315 3.84 -50.61 -47.98
N GLU A 316 4.80 -50.51 -48.89
CA GLU A 316 5.59 -49.29 -49.09
C GLU A 316 4.73 -48.12 -49.59
N ALA A 317 3.73 -48.38 -50.43
CA ALA A 317 2.79 -47.36 -50.87
C ALA A 317 1.89 -46.86 -49.73
N MET A 318 1.40 -47.78 -48.88
CA MET A 318 0.62 -47.43 -47.68
C MET A 318 1.46 -46.63 -46.68
N GLU A 319 2.72 -47.03 -46.44
CA GLU A 319 3.62 -46.30 -45.56
C GLU A 319 3.89 -44.88 -46.06
N LYS A 320 4.06 -44.69 -47.38
CA LYS A 320 4.18 -43.35 -47.99
C LYS A 320 2.95 -42.49 -47.75
N GLN A 321 1.75 -43.06 -47.89
CA GLN A 321 0.50 -42.33 -47.61
C GLN A 321 0.38 -41.97 -46.13
N ILE A 322 0.75 -42.87 -45.21
CA ILE A 322 0.78 -42.60 -43.77
C ILE A 322 1.72 -41.43 -43.47
N VAL A 323 2.93 -41.43 -44.03
CA VAL A 323 3.91 -40.35 -43.85
C VAL A 323 3.39 -39.03 -44.41
N GLU A 324 2.76 -39.04 -45.59
CA GLU A 324 2.18 -37.83 -46.18
C GLU A 324 1.02 -37.26 -45.34
N LEU A 325 0.12 -38.12 -44.85
CA LEU A 325 -0.95 -37.71 -43.94
C LEU A 325 -0.39 -37.15 -42.62
N LYS A 326 0.60 -37.81 -42.02
CA LYS A 326 1.29 -37.29 -40.83
C LYS A 326 1.88 -35.91 -41.09
N LYS A 327 2.57 -35.72 -42.21
CA LYS A 327 3.14 -34.43 -42.62
C LYS A 327 2.08 -33.34 -42.81
N MET A 328 0.91 -33.68 -43.36
CA MET A 328 -0.18 -32.72 -43.51
C MET A 328 -0.81 -32.35 -42.15
N CYS A 329 -0.96 -33.32 -41.24
CA CYS A 329 -1.40 -33.07 -39.88
C CYS A 329 -0.40 -32.19 -39.11
N GLU A 330 0.89 -32.52 -39.16
CA GLU A 330 1.98 -31.74 -38.55
C GLU A 330 1.95 -30.28 -39.03
N LYS A 331 1.91 -30.06 -40.34
CA LYS A 331 1.78 -28.71 -40.92
C LYS A 331 0.55 -27.97 -40.44
N SER A 332 -0.60 -28.65 -40.34
CA SER A 332 -1.83 -28.05 -39.84
C SER A 332 -1.73 -27.68 -38.36
N THR A 333 -1.06 -28.50 -37.55
CA THR A 333 -0.82 -28.21 -36.13
C THR A 333 0.18 -27.07 -35.96
N GLU A 334 1.24 -27.03 -36.77
CA GLU A 334 2.22 -25.95 -36.79
C GLU A 334 1.57 -24.62 -37.19
N SER A 335 0.72 -24.61 -38.23
CA SER A 335 0.01 -23.39 -38.63
C SER A 335 -0.93 -22.90 -37.54
N LEU A 336 -1.67 -23.80 -36.88
CA LEU A 336 -2.54 -23.44 -35.77
C LEU A 336 -1.72 -22.90 -34.58
N ASN A 337 -0.59 -23.53 -34.27
CA ASN A 337 0.31 -23.06 -33.22
C ASN A 337 0.84 -21.65 -33.52
N ASN A 338 1.32 -21.41 -34.75
CA ASN A 338 1.78 -20.09 -35.19
C ASN A 338 0.68 -19.02 -35.08
N GLU A 339 -0.58 -19.36 -35.37
CA GLU A 339 -1.70 -18.44 -35.19
C GLU A 339 -1.96 -18.11 -33.72
N TRP A 340 -1.88 -19.09 -32.83
CA TRP A 340 -2.03 -18.88 -31.39
C TRP A 340 -0.89 -18.06 -30.80
N GLU A 341 0.35 -18.33 -31.20
CA GLU A 341 1.52 -17.53 -30.83
C GLU A 341 1.37 -16.09 -31.30
N LYS A 342 0.91 -15.86 -32.54
CA LYS A 342 0.63 -14.50 -33.04
C LYS A 342 -0.47 -13.81 -32.25
N ARG A 343 -1.56 -14.51 -31.92
CA ARG A 343 -2.64 -13.96 -31.08
C ARG A 343 -2.14 -13.61 -29.68
N LEU A 344 -1.29 -14.46 -29.10
CA LEU A 344 -0.67 -14.22 -27.80
C LEU A 344 0.23 -12.98 -27.84
N HIS A 345 1.12 -12.87 -28.83
CA HIS A 345 1.99 -11.70 -28.99
C HIS A 345 1.20 -10.41 -29.20
N ASN A 346 0.15 -10.45 -30.01
CA ASN A 346 -0.73 -9.28 -30.21
C ASN A 346 -1.45 -8.88 -28.92
N ALA A 347 -1.99 -9.84 -28.16
CA ALA A 347 -2.66 -9.58 -26.90
C ALA A 347 -1.69 -8.99 -25.85
N VAL A 348 -0.46 -9.53 -25.77
CA VAL A 348 0.59 -9.00 -24.90
C VAL A 348 0.97 -7.57 -25.30
N ALA A 349 1.14 -7.29 -26.60
CA ALA A 349 1.49 -5.96 -27.09
C ALA A 349 0.39 -4.91 -26.79
N GLU A 350 -0.90 -5.25 -26.98
CA GLU A 350 -1.98 -4.34 -26.62
C GLU A 350 -2.08 -4.14 -25.10
N MET A 351 -1.92 -5.19 -24.28
CA MET A 351 -1.86 -5.02 -22.83
C MET A 351 -0.70 -4.13 -22.38
N GLU A 352 0.48 -4.26 -22.97
CA GLU A 352 1.65 -3.41 -22.66
C GLU A 352 1.41 -1.94 -23.04
N LYS A 353 0.76 -1.72 -24.18
CA LYS A 353 0.35 -0.40 -24.65
C LYS A 353 -0.73 0.23 -23.77
N GLU A 354 -1.73 -0.53 -23.33
CA GLU A 354 -2.72 -0.08 -22.34
C GLU A 354 -2.06 0.27 -21.01
N LYS A 355 -1.15 -0.58 -20.52
CA LYS A 355 -0.36 -0.33 -19.32
C LYS A 355 0.47 0.95 -19.44
N PHE A 356 1.04 1.22 -20.61
CA PHE A 356 1.73 2.48 -20.88
C PHE A 356 0.77 3.67 -20.89
N SER A 357 -0.38 3.55 -21.56
CA SER A 357 -1.43 4.58 -21.61
C SER A 357 -1.94 4.95 -20.21
N ILE A 358 -2.21 3.97 -19.36
CA ILE A 358 -2.64 4.17 -17.97
C ILE A 358 -1.56 4.91 -17.17
N ARG A 359 -0.29 4.50 -17.27
CA ARG A 359 0.81 5.20 -16.58
C ARG A 359 0.99 6.63 -17.07
N LYS A 360 0.86 6.85 -18.38
CA LYS A 360 0.92 8.18 -18.98
C LYS A 360 -0.20 9.07 -18.45
N LYS A 361 -1.44 8.57 -18.44
CA LYS A 361 -2.60 9.28 -17.87
C LYS A 361 -2.39 9.60 -16.39
N HIS A 362 -1.96 8.64 -15.58
CA HIS A 362 -1.68 8.87 -14.17
C HIS A 362 -0.60 9.95 -13.95
N ALA A 363 0.44 9.98 -14.79
CA ALA A 363 1.46 11.03 -14.74
C ALA A 363 0.93 12.41 -15.18
N GLU A 364 -0.01 12.46 -16.11
CA GLU A 364 -0.72 13.68 -16.51
C GLU A 364 -1.66 14.16 -15.38
N ASP A 365 -2.48 13.29 -14.82
CA ASP A 365 -3.40 13.61 -13.70
C ASP A 365 -2.64 14.17 -12.48
N MET A 366 -1.47 13.60 -12.15
CA MET A 366 -0.60 14.13 -11.09
C MET A 366 -0.04 15.51 -11.43
N ARG A 367 0.35 15.74 -12.69
CA ARG A 367 0.88 17.03 -13.13
C ARG A 367 -0.21 18.11 -13.06
N ASP A 368 -1.40 17.81 -13.55
CA ASP A 368 -2.54 18.73 -13.53
C ASP A 368 -2.94 19.07 -12.09
N LEU A 369 -2.94 18.08 -11.18
CA LEU A 369 -3.21 18.32 -9.76
C LEU A 369 -2.17 19.24 -9.11
N LEU A 370 -0.89 19.05 -9.44
CA LEU A 370 0.19 19.93 -8.96
C LEU A 370 0.03 21.34 -9.52
N GLU A 371 -0.29 21.48 -10.80
CA GLU A 371 -0.51 22.78 -11.45
C GLU A 371 -1.70 23.53 -10.84
N VAL A 372 -2.83 22.85 -10.64
CA VAL A 372 -4.02 23.43 -9.98
C VAL A 372 -3.70 23.86 -8.55
N THR A 373 -2.95 23.05 -7.80
CA THR A 373 -2.58 23.37 -6.42
C THR A 373 -1.63 24.57 -6.37
N ASN A 374 -0.65 24.61 -7.27
CA ASN A 374 0.31 25.71 -7.37
C ASN A 374 -0.37 27.00 -7.80
N ALA A 375 -1.29 26.95 -8.76
CA ALA A 375 -2.08 28.11 -9.18
C ALA A 375 -2.95 28.66 -8.02
N ARG A 376 -3.55 27.77 -7.22
CA ARG A 376 -4.31 28.18 -6.02
C ARG A 376 -3.42 28.82 -4.96
N LEU A 377 -2.23 28.27 -4.73
CA LEU A 377 -1.24 28.85 -3.81
C LEU A 377 -0.80 30.24 -4.27
N SER A 378 -0.45 30.37 -5.56
CA SER A 378 -0.01 31.64 -6.13
C SER A 378 -1.11 32.71 -6.06
N LYS A 379 -2.38 32.34 -6.29
CA LYS A 379 -3.51 33.25 -6.09
C LYS A 379 -3.68 33.66 -4.62
N MET A 380 -3.52 32.72 -3.68
CA MET A 380 -3.58 33.03 -2.26
C MET A 380 -2.45 33.96 -1.83
N GLU A 381 -1.25 33.78 -2.36
CA GLU A 381 -0.11 34.68 -2.17
C GLU A 381 -0.41 36.08 -2.72
N GLU A 382 -1.01 36.19 -3.91
CA GLU A 382 -1.46 37.45 -4.51
C GLU A 382 -2.51 38.15 -3.63
N ASP A 383 -3.56 37.43 -3.19
CA ASP A 383 -4.60 37.96 -2.30
C ASP A 383 -4.00 38.48 -0.97
N TYR A 384 -3.03 37.77 -0.38
CA TYR A 384 -2.34 38.22 0.82
C TYR A 384 -1.44 39.43 0.57
N MET A 385 -0.76 39.49 -0.58
CA MET A 385 0.04 40.65 -0.97
C MET A 385 -0.84 41.89 -1.15
N GLU A 386 -1.99 41.76 -1.82
CA GLU A 386 -2.96 42.85 -1.97
C GLU A 386 -3.49 43.32 -0.60
N GLN A 387 -3.76 42.39 0.33
CA GLN A 387 -4.17 42.73 1.68
C GLN A 387 -3.08 43.48 2.45
N ILE A 388 -1.83 43.03 2.35
CA ILE A 388 -0.66 43.71 2.94
C ILE A 388 -0.49 45.11 2.35
N GLU A 389 -0.65 45.29 1.03
CA GLU A 389 -0.57 46.60 0.38
C GLU A 389 -1.68 47.54 0.84
N SER A 390 -2.93 47.06 0.89
CA SER A 390 -4.08 47.84 1.36
C SER A 390 -3.92 48.28 2.82
N THR A 391 -3.55 47.34 3.70
CA THR A 391 -3.28 47.65 5.12
C THR A 391 -2.12 48.64 5.26
N ASN A 392 -1.02 48.46 4.56
CA ASN A 392 0.10 49.41 4.54
C ASN A 392 -0.34 50.81 4.07
N GLN A 393 -1.24 50.89 3.07
CA GLN A 393 -1.78 52.17 2.62
C GLN A 393 -2.65 52.83 3.70
N THR A 394 -3.47 52.07 4.42
CA THR A 394 -4.24 52.61 5.56
C THR A 394 -3.33 53.10 6.68
N VAL A 395 -2.26 52.36 6.99
CA VAL A 395 -1.25 52.76 7.98
C VAL A 395 -0.59 54.08 7.58
N LYS A 396 -0.12 54.21 6.33
CA LYS A 396 0.45 55.47 5.81
C LYS A 396 -0.52 56.64 5.93
N ASN A 397 -1.80 56.43 5.62
CA ASN A 397 -2.82 57.47 5.74
C ASN A 397 -3.05 57.89 7.20
N LEU A 398 -3.06 56.93 8.13
CA LEU A 398 -3.18 57.20 9.56
C LEU A 398 -1.94 57.91 10.11
N GLU A 399 -0.73 57.47 9.73
CA GLU A 399 0.53 58.14 10.07
C GLU A 399 0.54 59.59 9.60
N ALA A 400 0.12 59.85 8.36
CA ALA A 400 0.00 61.21 7.83
C ALA A 400 -1.02 62.04 8.62
N ARG A 401 -2.17 61.46 9.01
CA ARG A 401 -3.17 62.15 9.82
C ARG A 401 -2.66 62.46 11.23
N VAL A 402 -1.90 61.55 11.84
CA VAL A 402 -1.26 61.77 13.15
C VAL A 402 -0.24 62.90 13.06
N GLN A 403 0.61 62.91 12.04
CA GLN A 403 1.57 64.00 11.80
C GLN A 403 0.85 65.34 11.62
N GLN A 404 -0.24 65.38 10.85
CA GLN A 404 -1.05 66.57 10.68
C GLN A 404 -1.63 67.07 12.02
N LEU A 405 -2.24 66.17 12.80
CA LEU A 405 -2.82 66.51 14.10
C LEU A 405 -1.76 66.99 15.10
N MET A 406 -0.54 66.44 15.04
CA MET A 406 0.59 66.89 15.86
C MET A 406 0.94 68.35 15.55
N VAL A 407 1.07 68.71 14.27
CA VAL A 407 1.33 70.09 13.85
C VAL A 407 0.17 71.04 14.22
N GLU A 408 -1.07 70.61 14.05
CA GLU A 408 -2.25 71.38 14.46
C GLU A 408 -2.27 71.61 15.99
N ALA A 409 -1.91 70.60 16.79
CA ALA A 409 -1.82 70.69 18.24
C ALA A 409 -0.69 71.64 18.69
N GLU A 410 0.49 71.56 18.06
CA GLU A 410 1.61 72.48 18.31
C GLU A 410 1.23 73.92 17.99
N ASN A 411 0.57 74.17 16.85
CA ASN A 411 0.07 75.50 16.47
C ASN A 411 -0.97 76.04 17.46
N SER A 412 -1.92 75.20 17.89
CA SER A 412 -2.92 75.57 18.91
C SER A 412 -2.25 75.90 20.25
N ASN A 413 -1.21 75.15 20.63
CA ASN A 413 -0.45 75.41 21.85
C ASN A 413 0.31 76.74 21.76
N LEU A 414 0.96 77.00 20.64
CA LEU A 414 1.64 78.28 20.39
C LEU A 414 0.67 79.46 20.45
N GLN A 415 -0.54 79.31 19.91
CA GLN A 415 -1.60 80.32 20.03
C GLN A 415 -2.03 80.54 21.48
N ARG A 416 -2.24 79.46 22.26
CA ARG A 416 -2.55 79.56 23.70
C ARG A 416 -1.44 80.26 24.48
N GLN A 417 -0.18 79.96 24.17
CA GLN A 417 0.97 80.61 24.80
C GLN A 417 0.98 82.13 24.49
N LYS A 418 0.76 82.52 23.22
CA LYS A 418 0.64 83.93 22.82
C LYS A 418 -0.50 84.65 23.54
N LEU A 419 -1.69 84.06 23.56
CA LEU A 419 -2.85 84.64 24.26
C LEU A 419 -2.60 84.76 25.77
N SER A 420 -1.93 83.78 26.38
CA SER A 420 -1.53 83.86 27.80
C SER A 420 -0.57 85.03 28.04
N GLN A 421 0.38 85.25 27.13
CA GLN A 421 1.31 86.38 27.22
C GLN A 421 0.57 87.72 27.08
N GLU A 422 -0.25 87.89 26.05
CA GLU A 422 -1.07 89.10 25.85
C GLU A 422 -1.99 89.37 27.05
N LYS A 423 -2.58 88.31 27.63
CA LYS A 423 -3.38 88.42 28.86
C LYS A 423 -2.54 88.98 30.02
N THR A 424 -1.35 88.44 30.26
CA THR A 424 -0.48 88.94 31.34
C THR A 424 -0.02 90.38 31.12
N GLU A 425 0.26 90.76 29.87
CA GLU A 425 0.62 92.13 29.50
C GLU A 425 -0.57 93.09 29.73
N ALA A 426 -1.79 92.69 29.35
CA ALA A 426 -2.99 93.47 29.60
C ALA A 426 -3.31 93.60 31.11
N GLU A 427 -3.13 92.54 31.89
CA GLU A 427 -3.28 92.57 33.36
C GLU A 427 -2.27 93.52 34.01
N GLN A 428 -1.01 93.53 33.54
CA GLN A 428 0.01 94.48 34.00
C GLN A 428 -0.38 95.93 33.68
N CYS A 429 -0.81 96.21 32.43
CA CYS A 429 -1.29 97.53 32.04
C CYS A 429 -2.49 97.97 32.88
N TYR A 430 -3.47 97.09 33.11
CA TYR A 430 -4.62 97.37 33.96
C TYR A 430 -4.19 97.71 35.40
N GLN A 431 -3.26 96.93 35.98
CA GLN A 431 -2.75 97.17 37.32
C GLN A 431 -1.99 98.51 37.42
N ALA A 432 -1.22 98.87 36.40
CA ALA A 432 -0.55 100.16 36.31
C ALA A 432 -1.56 101.32 36.30
N VAL A 433 -2.57 101.26 35.43
CA VAL A 433 -3.64 102.28 35.36
C VAL A 433 -4.44 102.36 36.66
N CYS A 434 -4.71 101.24 37.33
CA CYS A 434 -5.36 101.24 38.64
C CYS A 434 -4.50 101.93 39.71
N SER A 435 -3.20 101.71 39.68
CA SER A 435 -2.24 102.36 40.59
C SER A 435 -2.18 103.87 40.33
N GLU A 436 -2.10 104.29 39.07
CA GLU A 436 -2.17 105.71 38.66
C GLU A 436 -3.50 106.36 39.08
N LEU A 437 -4.62 105.65 38.90
CA LEU A 437 -5.94 106.13 39.32
C LEU A 437 -6.02 106.30 40.84
N GLN A 438 -5.46 105.36 41.62
CA GLN A 438 -5.38 105.48 43.08
C GLN A 438 -4.53 106.68 43.49
N GLU A 439 -3.39 106.89 42.83
CA GLU A 439 -2.53 108.06 43.06
C GLU A 439 -3.28 109.36 42.77
N MET A 440 -3.97 109.45 41.63
CA MET A 440 -4.76 110.63 41.26
C MET A 440 -5.92 110.88 42.23
N LYS A 441 -6.61 109.82 42.68
CA LYS A 441 -7.63 109.93 43.75
C LYS A 441 -7.04 110.47 45.04
N ALA A 442 -5.85 110.00 45.45
CA ALA A 442 -5.15 110.50 46.64
C ALA A 442 -4.74 111.96 46.48
N ARG A 443 -4.18 112.35 45.32
CA ARG A 443 -3.85 113.74 44.98
C ARG A 443 -5.08 114.64 45.02
N HIS A 444 -6.20 114.21 44.45
CA HIS A 444 -7.46 114.97 44.48
C HIS A 444 -8.01 115.13 45.90
N LYS A 445 -7.95 114.07 46.73
CA LYS A 445 -8.35 114.15 48.14
C LYS A 445 -7.52 115.18 48.91
N LEU A 446 -6.19 115.16 48.77
CA LEU A 446 -5.31 116.15 49.41
C LEU A 446 -5.61 117.58 48.94
N PHE A 447 -5.92 117.75 47.65
CA PHE A 447 -6.33 119.04 47.10
C PHE A 447 -7.66 119.53 47.70
N LEU A 448 -8.67 118.66 47.82
CA LEU A 448 -9.95 119.00 48.46
C LEU A 448 -9.75 119.39 49.93
N GLU A 449 -9.01 118.60 50.70
CA GLU A 449 -8.68 118.93 52.09
C GLU A 449 -7.91 120.26 52.19
N GLY A 450 -7.01 120.53 51.25
CA GLY A 450 -6.31 121.82 51.15
C GLY A 450 -7.25 122.99 50.85
N LYS A 451 -8.17 122.82 49.89
CA LYS A 451 -9.22 123.80 49.58
C LYS A 451 -10.09 124.07 50.81
N ASP A 452 -10.52 123.03 51.51
CA ASP A 452 -11.38 123.16 52.69
C ASP A 452 -10.63 123.87 53.85
N ARG A 453 -9.34 123.57 54.06
CA ARG A 453 -8.49 124.33 55.00
C ARG A 453 -8.43 125.82 54.66
N ILE A 454 -8.18 126.16 53.39
CA ILE A 454 -8.13 127.56 52.94
C ILE A 454 -9.49 128.25 53.16
N VAL A 455 -10.60 127.58 52.82
CA VAL A 455 -11.95 128.10 53.06
C VAL A 455 -12.18 128.36 54.55
N GLN A 456 -11.78 127.43 55.42
CA GLN A 456 -11.87 127.58 56.86
C GLN A 456 -11.03 128.76 57.37
N GLU A 457 -9.78 128.91 56.91
CA GLU A 457 -8.93 130.06 57.26
C GLU A 457 -9.56 131.40 56.85
N TYR A 458 -10.19 131.44 55.66
CA TYR A 458 -10.95 132.61 55.21
C TYR A 458 -12.20 132.86 56.04
N GLU A 459 -12.98 131.83 56.39
CA GLU A 459 -14.13 131.94 57.27
C GLU A 459 -13.74 132.47 58.66
N GLU A 460 -12.68 131.92 59.25
CA GLU A 460 -12.13 132.40 60.53
C GLU A 460 -11.65 133.85 60.42
N SER A 461 -10.98 134.22 59.32
CA SER A 461 -10.56 135.60 59.08
C SER A 461 -11.75 136.55 58.96
N ILE A 462 -12.82 136.14 58.27
CA ILE A 462 -14.07 136.90 58.16
C ILE A 462 -14.73 137.05 59.54
N GLN A 463 -14.81 135.98 60.32
CA GLN A 463 -15.36 136.01 61.69
C GLN A 463 -14.55 136.94 62.61
N GLN A 464 -13.21 136.91 62.53
CA GLN A 464 -12.36 137.83 63.26
C GLN A 464 -12.59 139.28 62.85
N LEU A 465 -12.74 139.54 61.55
CA LEU A 465 -13.10 140.86 61.02
C LEU A 465 -14.48 141.30 61.53
N GLN A 466 -15.49 140.43 61.48
CA GLN A 466 -16.83 140.71 62.01
C GLN A 466 -16.78 141.02 63.51
N SER A 467 -16.07 140.22 64.30
CA SER A 467 -15.90 140.48 65.74
C SER A 467 -15.21 141.81 66.01
N LYS A 468 -14.19 142.18 65.23
CA LYS A 468 -13.57 143.52 65.30
C LYS A 468 -14.57 144.62 64.98
N TYR A 469 -15.32 144.48 63.89
CA TYR A 469 -16.38 145.43 63.53
C TYR A 469 -17.45 145.54 64.63
N ASP A 470 -17.87 144.44 65.26
CA ASP A 470 -18.84 144.46 66.36
C ASP A 470 -18.29 145.14 67.61
N VAL A 471 -17.00 144.91 67.93
CA VAL A 471 -16.30 145.62 69.01
C VAL A 471 -16.24 147.12 68.69
N ASP A 472 -15.83 147.49 67.48
CA ASP A 472 -15.78 148.89 67.04
C ASP A 472 -17.17 149.54 67.08
N ILE A 473 -18.22 148.85 66.62
CA ILE A 473 -19.61 149.32 66.73
C ILE A 473 -20.01 149.50 68.20
N ASN A 474 -19.65 148.59 69.09
CA ASN A 474 -19.96 148.72 70.51
C ASN A 474 -19.18 149.86 71.18
N VAL A 475 -17.92 150.07 70.83
CA VAL A 475 -17.14 151.24 71.26
C VAL A 475 -17.81 152.51 70.75
N MET A 476 -18.16 152.60 69.46
CA MET A 476 -18.89 153.73 68.90
C MET A 476 -20.23 153.96 69.58
N LYS A 477 -20.98 152.90 69.93
CA LYS A 477 -22.22 153.00 70.72
C LYS A 477 -21.94 153.50 72.15
N GLN A 478 -20.88 153.03 72.80
CA GLN A 478 -20.49 153.48 74.14
C GLN A 478 -20.01 154.93 74.13
N GLU A 479 -19.24 155.34 73.12
CA GLU A 479 -18.85 156.73 72.89
C GLU A 479 -20.05 157.62 72.59
N HIS A 480 -21.02 157.13 71.80
CA HIS A 480 -22.27 157.84 71.57
C HIS A 480 -23.09 157.95 72.86
N ALA A 481 -23.15 156.89 73.68
CA ALA A 481 -23.82 156.92 74.98
C ALA A 481 -23.13 157.89 75.96
N LEU A 482 -21.79 157.88 76.02
CA LEU A 482 -20.99 158.82 76.81
C LEU A 482 -21.15 160.25 76.30
N SER A 483 -21.21 160.47 74.99
CA SER A 483 -21.44 161.78 74.38
C SER A 483 -22.87 162.27 74.63
N ALA A 484 -23.85 161.38 74.55
CA ALA A 484 -25.24 161.67 74.90
C ALA A 484 -25.40 161.98 76.40
N ALA A 485 -24.71 161.24 77.28
CA ALA A 485 -24.67 161.52 78.71
C ALA A 485 -24.04 162.90 79.00
N LYS A 486 -22.87 163.20 78.42
CA LYS A 486 -22.26 164.53 78.52
C LYS A 486 -23.17 165.65 77.99
N ALA A 487 -23.86 165.42 76.87
CA ALA A 487 -24.82 166.38 76.35
C ALA A 487 -26.02 166.56 77.30
N SER A 488 -26.47 165.48 77.93
CA SER A 488 -27.50 165.52 78.98
C SER A 488 -27.03 166.31 80.20
N ASP A 489 -25.81 166.10 80.68
CA ASP A 489 -25.23 166.85 81.80
C ASP A 489 -25.18 168.35 81.50
N VAL A 490 -24.74 168.73 80.28
CA VAL A 490 -24.75 170.14 79.83
C VAL A 490 -26.18 170.69 79.73
N ILE A 491 -27.16 169.88 79.32
CA ILE A 491 -28.57 170.27 79.33
C ILE A 491 -29.06 170.51 80.76
N GLU A 492 -28.71 169.64 81.71
CA GLU A 492 -29.05 169.82 83.13
C GLU A 492 -28.42 171.09 83.72
N GLU A 493 -27.14 171.37 83.41
CA GLU A 493 -26.46 172.62 83.81
C GLU A 493 -27.16 173.86 83.23
N LEU A 494 -27.57 173.81 81.96
CA LEU A 494 -28.34 174.88 81.32
C LEU A 494 -29.73 175.05 81.94
N GLN A 495 -30.40 173.97 82.30
CA GLN A 495 -31.68 174.01 83.00
C GLN A 495 -31.55 174.64 84.40
N HIS A 496 -30.48 174.31 85.14
CA HIS A 496 -30.21 174.90 86.45
C HIS A 496 -29.95 176.40 86.36
N SER A 497 -29.17 176.85 85.38
CA SER A 497 -28.90 178.27 85.15
C SER A 497 -30.15 179.05 84.70
N VAL A 498 -31.05 178.45 83.91
CA VAL A 498 -32.37 179.02 83.59
C VAL A 498 -33.24 179.17 84.85
N CYS A 499 -33.24 178.20 85.76
CA CYS A 499 -33.95 178.30 87.04
C CYS A 499 -33.43 179.44 87.92
N LEU A 500 -32.10 179.62 87.98
CA LEU A 500 -31.46 180.67 88.77
C LEU A 500 -31.83 182.08 88.25
N LEU A 501 -31.83 182.26 86.93
CA LEU A 501 -32.24 183.51 86.29
C LEU A 501 -33.73 183.83 86.52
N LYS A 502 -34.60 182.81 86.59
CA LYS A 502 -36.01 183.00 86.96
C LYS A 502 -36.19 183.51 88.39
N GLN A 503 -35.41 183.02 89.35
CA GLN A 503 -35.46 183.50 90.74
C GLN A 503 -34.98 184.95 90.89
N GLN A 504 -33.95 185.35 90.15
CA GLN A 504 -33.46 186.74 90.17
C GLN A 504 -34.48 187.73 89.59
N LEU A 505 -35.23 187.32 88.56
CA LEU A 505 -36.28 188.16 87.98
C LEU A 505 -37.44 188.41 88.97
N GLN A 506 -37.88 187.37 89.69
CA GLN A 506 -38.94 187.50 90.71
C GLN A 506 -38.52 188.38 91.90
N ALA A 507 -37.26 188.33 92.31
CA ALA A 507 -36.75 189.19 93.38
C ALA A 507 -36.70 190.68 92.97
N SER A 508 -36.40 190.96 91.69
CA SER A 508 -36.33 192.32 91.16
C SER A 508 -37.69 192.99 91.01
N GLU A 509 -38.76 192.22 90.74
CA GLU A 509 -40.12 192.78 90.65
C GLU A 509 -40.67 193.21 92.01
N HIS A 510 -40.40 192.43 93.07
CA HIS A 510 -40.96 192.71 94.40
C HIS A 510 -40.37 193.97 95.06
N GLN A 511 -39.12 194.31 94.74
CA GLN A 511 -38.45 195.51 95.25
C GLN A 511 -38.98 196.80 94.61
N ARG A 512 -39.62 196.69 93.43
CA ARG A 512 -40.22 197.83 92.70
C ARG A 512 -41.60 198.21 93.22
N GLU A 513 -42.30 197.32 93.93
CA GLU A 513 -43.66 197.54 94.44
C GLU A 513 -43.75 198.29 95.77
N GLN A 514 -42.67 198.42 96.55
CA GLN A 514 -42.73 199.00 97.91
C GLN A 514 -42.48 200.52 98.03
N GLN A 515 -42.23 201.27 96.94
CA GLN A 515 -41.83 202.70 97.03
C GLN A 515 -42.82 203.76 96.49
N LEU A 516 -44.07 203.46 96.15
CA LEU A 516 -45.01 204.48 95.62
C LEU A 516 -46.45 204.41 96.19
N ARG A 517 -46.70 205.08 97.33
CA ARG A 517 -47.67 206.20 97.53
C ARG A 517 -48.18 206.42 98.98
N VAL A 518 -47.71 207.55 99.55
CA VAL A 518 -48.26 208.55 100.49
C VAL A 518 -49.74 208.48 100.95
N SER A 519 -50.01 208.73 102.26
CA SER A 519 -51.02 209.70 102.80
C SER A 519 -50.92 209.89 104.35
N PRO A 520 -51.34 211.05 104.93
CA PRO A 520 -50.54 211.83 105.90
C PRO A 520 -51.21 212.14 107.28
N GLU A 521 -50.43 212.59 108.29
CA GLU A 521 -50.80 213.66 109.25
C GLU A 521 -49.67 214.09 110.24
N LEU A 522 -49.38 215.40 110.22
CA LEU A 522 -48.90 216.41 111.19
C LEU A 522 -48.11 216.12 112.50
N LEU A 523 -47.27 217.12 112.79
CA LEU A 523 -46.85 217.73 114.09
C LEU A 523 -45.48 217.37 114.73
N THR A 524 -44.62 218.40 114.72
CA THR A 524 -43.72 218.95 115.77
C THR A 524 -42.73 218.09 116.57
N GLN A 525 -41.46 218.52 116.46
CA GLN A 525 -40.31 218.49 117.38
C GLN A 525 -40.36 217.65 118.68
N GLU A 526 -39.57 216.58 118.69
CA GLU A 526 -38.33 216.43 119.49
C GLU A 526 -37.29 215.65 118.66
#